data_AF-A0A2S3UA93-F1
#
_entry.id   AF-A0A2S3UA93-F1
#
_cell.length_a   1.000
_cell.length_b   1.000
_cell.length_c   1.000
_cell.angle_alpha   90.00
_cell.angle_beta   90.00
_cell.angle_gamma   90.00
#
_symmetry.space_group_name_H-M   'P 1'
#
loop_
_entity.id
_entity.type
_entity.pdbx_description
1 polymer ?
#
loop_
_entity_poly.entity_id
_entity_poly.type
_entity_poly.pdbx_seq_one_letter_code
_entity_poly.pdbx_strand_id
1 'polypeptide(L)'
;MCVPVFNRDYNKVMKLIGRPDLVDDERYNNIDHINEANLNREFIAILDEQFKKQPLQHWVDLFKENDLPLEACYVPTEIYDDAEALDNDELRKLQYPSGNKRLIPTNPVRFESMGDPELKISRAQGADTVEVLSELGYSQDKINQLVADGAAGTTRHIGDPVK
;
A
#
# COMPACT_ATOMS: atom_id res chain seq x y z
N MET A 1 -9.87 -13.27 6.79
CA MET A 1 -9.42 -14.43 5.99
C MET A 1 -10.01 -14.31 4.59
N CYS A 2 -9.17 -14.31 3.55
CA CYS A 2 -9.62 -14.36 2.17
C CYS A 2 -9.11 -15.67 1.55
N VAL A 3 -9.95 -16.72 1.59
CA VAL A 3 -9.73 -17.91 0.76
C VAL A 3 -10.59 -17.71 -0.50
N PRO A 4 -10.02 -17.22 -1.62
CA PRO A 4 -10.76 -16.80 -2.80
C PRO A 4 -11.68 -17.87 -3.40
N VAL A 5 -11.38 -19.16 -3.22
CA VAL A 5 -12.20 -20.26 -3.77
C VAL A 5 -13.00 -20.94 -2.66
N PHE A 6 -13.90 -20.18 -2.04
CA PHE A 6 -14.68 -20.59 -0.86
C PHE A 6 -15.30 -21.99 -0.98
N ASN A 7 -16.16 -22.24 -1.98
CA ASN A 7 -16.91 -23.49 -2.10
C ASN A 7 -15.98 -24.72 -2.25
N ARG A 8 -14.87 -24.57 -2.98
CA ARG A 8 -13.89 -25.64 -3.18
C ARG A 8 -13.16 -25.97 -1.89
N ASP A 9 -12.74 -24.94 -1.16
CA ASP A 9 -11.82 -25.07 -0.04
C ASP A 9 -12.53 -25.20 1.30
N TYR A 10 -13.84 -24.95 1.37
CA TYR A 10 -14.64 -24.92 2.59
C TYR A 10 -14.37 -26.11 3.53
N ASN A 11 -14.54 -27.34 3.03
CA ASN A 11 -14.36 -28.54 3.85
C ASN A 11 -12.93 -28.71 4.35
N LYS A 12 -11.94 -28.30 3.55
CA LYS A 12 -10.53 -28.34 3.93
C LYS A 12 -10.26 -27.31 5.03
N VAL A 13 -10.75 -26.09 4.87
CA VAL A 13 -10.63 -25.02 5.87
C VAL A 13 -11.29 -25.43 7.18
N MET A 14 -12.53 -25.95 7.16
CA MET A 14 -13.24 -26.40 8.37
C MET A 14 -12.45 -27.44 9.14
N LYS A 15 -11.84 -28.42 8.46
CA LYS A 15 -10.95 -29.40 9.10
C LYS A 15 -9.73 -28.75 9.74
N LEU A 16 -9.04 -27.85 9.01
CA LEU A 16 -7.80 -27.22 9.47
C LEU A 16 -8.01 -26.28 10.65
N ILE A 17 -9.11 -25.53 10.69
CA ILE A 17 -9.42 -24.63 11.82
C ILE A 17 -10.04 -25.35 13.03
N GLY A 18 -10.09 -26.69 13.01
CA GLY A 18 -10.61 -27.49 14.11
C GLY A 18 -12.13 -27.51 14.22
N ARG A 19 -12.83 -27.38 13.08
CA ARG A 19 -14.30 -27.48 12.95
C ARG A 19 -14.74 -28.62 12.02
N PRO A 20 -14.31 -29.88 12.27
CA PRO A 20 -14.76 -31.01 11.47
C PRO A 20 -16.29 -31.23 11.55
N ASP A 21 -16.94 -30.70 12.59
CA ASP A 21 -18.40 -30.70 12.76
C ASP A 21 -19.15 -29.88 11.71
N LEU A 22 -18.47 -28.96 11.01
CA LEU A 22 -19.06 -28.12 9.97
C LEU A 22 -18.76 -28.63 8.55
N VAL A 23 -18.01 -29.72 8.40
CA VAL A 23 -17.75 -30.33 7.09
C VAL A 23 -19.08 -30.77 6.47
N ASP A 24 -19.29 -30.43 5.21
CA ASP A 24 -20.53 -30.67 4.45
C ASP A 24 -21.80 -30.02 5.04
N ASP A 25 -21.70 -29.11 6.01
CA ASP A 25 -22.86 -28.36 6.53
C ASP A 25 -23.48 -27.51 5.42
N GLU A 26 -24.67 -27.91 4.95
CA GLU A 26 -25.39 -27.27 3.84
C GLU A 26 -25.69 -25.79 4.09
N ARG A 27 -25.68 -25.35 5.36
CA ARG A 27 -25.86 -23.93 5.71
C ARG A 27 -24.67 -23.08 5.32
N TYR A 28 -23.46 -23.65 5.26
CA TYR A 28 -22.23 -22.87 5.07
C TYR A 28 -21.28 -23.40 4.00
N ASN A 29 -21.51 -24.58 3.41
CA ASN A 29 -20.60 -25.16 2.42
C ASN A 29 -20.65 -24.47 1.04
N ASN A 30 -21.58 -23.52 0.85
CA ASN A 30 -21.78 -22.77 -0.37
C ASN A 30 -21.96 -21.27 -0.07
N ILE A 31 -21.12 -20.43 -0.65
CA ILE A 31 -21.12 -18.98 -0.39
C ILE A 31 -22.39 -18.28 -0.89
N ASP A 32 -22.96 -18.74 -2.01
CA ASP A 32 -24.19 -18.17 -2.56
C ASP A 32 -25.35 -18.44 -1.60
N HIS A 33 -25.42 -19.66 -1.06
CA HIS A 33 -26.42 -20.01 -0.05
C HIS A 33 -26.28 -19.17 1.23
N ILE A 34 -25.06 -18.98 1.75
CA ILE A 34 -24.82 -18.11 2.92
C ILE A 34 -25.35 -16.70 2.67
N ASN A 35 -25.13 -16.15 1.47
CA ASN A 35 -25.58 -14.82 1.09
C ASN A 35 -27.10 -14.74 0.97
N GLU A 36 -27.71 -15.67 0.23
CA GLU A 36 -29.16 -15.73 0.04
C GLU A 36 -29.90 -15.89 1.38
N ALA A 37 -29.38 -16.74 2.27
CA ALA A 37 -29.96 -17.00 3.58
C ALA A 37 -29.54 -15.97 4.65
N ASN A 38 -28.74 -14.95 4.31
CA ASN A 38 -28.21 -13.94 5.23
C ASN A 38 -27.45 -14.51 6.45
N LEU A 39 -26.74 -15.64 6.26
CA LEU A 39 -25.99 -16.33 7.32
C LEU A 39 -24.58 -15.77 7.57
N ASN A 40 -24.16 -14.76 6.81
CA ASN A 40 -22.82 -14.16 6.86
C ASN A 40 -22.36 -13.81 8.28
N ARG A 41 -23.21 -13.13 9.08
CA ARG A 41 -22.84 -12.72 10.44
C ARG A 41 -22.60 -13.91 11.36
N GLU A 42 -23.45 -14.93 11.27
CA GLU A 42 -23.34 -16.14 12.07
C GLU A 42 -22.07 -16.91 11.69
N PHE A 43 -21.84 -17.09 10.39
CA PHE A 43 -20.67 -17.80 9.90
C PHE A 43 -19.36 -17.07 10.24
N ILE A 44 -19.31 -15.74 10.12
CA ILE A 44 -18.14 -14.95 10.55
C ILE A 44 -17.89 -15.13 12.05
N ALA A 45 -18.93 -15.10 12.90
CA ALA A 45 -18.76 -15.31 14.34
C ALA A 45 -18.18 -16.70 14.66
N ILE A 46 -18.62 -17.73 13.94
CA ILE A 46 -18.07 -19.09 14.04
C ILE A 46 -16.57 -19.11 13.73
N LEU A 47 -16.15 -18.42 12.66
CA LEU A 47 -14.76 -18.30 12.26
C LEU A 47 -13.95 -17.50 13.29
N ASP A 48 -14.45 -16.36 13.74
CA ASP A 48 -13.79 -15.50 14.74
C ASP A 48 -13.51 -16.25 16.04
N GLU A 49 -14.45 -17.08 16.50
CA GLU A 49 -14.28 -17.93 17.68
C GLU A 49 -13.12 -18.91 17.53
N GLN A 50 -12.80 -19.36 16.31
CA GLN A 50 -11.62 -20.18 16.06
C GLN A 50 -10.36 -19.35 15.90
N PHE A 51 -10.38 -18.32 15.06
CA PHE A 51 -9.17 -17.55 14.74
C PHE A 51 -8.57 -16.85 15.95
N LYS A 52 -9.38 -16.46 16.94
CA LYS A 52 -8.87 -15.87 18.19
C LYS A 52 -8.08 -16.84 19.09
N LYS A 53 -8.12 -18.15 18.83
CA LYS A 53 -7.45 -19.17 19.67
C LYS A 53 -5.95 -19.30 19.41
N GLN A 54 -5.48 -18.80 18.28
CA GLN A 54 -4.07 -18.89 17.88
C GLN A 54 -3.61 -17.54 17.32
N PRO A 55 -2.32 -17.18 17.44
CA PRO A 55 -1.80 -15.96 16.84
C PRO A 55 -1.86 -16.01 15.31
N LEU A 56 -1.82 -14.84 14.66
CA LEU A 56 -1.84 -14.70 13.20
C LEU A 56 -0.82 -15.61 12.50
N GLN A 57 0.43 -15.65 12.98
CA GLN A 57 1.51 -16.44 12.37
C GLN A 57 1.17 -17.92 12.30
N HIS A 58 0.51 -18.48 13.32
CA HIS A 58 0.07 -19.88 13.30
C HIS A 58 -0.87 -20.15 12.12
N TRP A 59 -1.82 -19.25 11.85
CA TRP A 59 -2.75 -19.40 10.75
C TRP A 59 -2.07 -19.22 9.39
N VAL A 60 -1.15 -18.26 9.27
CA VAL A 60 -0.35 -18.05 8.05
C VAL A 60 0.43 -19.32 7.70
N ASP A 61 1.15 -19.89 8.68
CA ASP A 61 1.94 -21.10 8.46
C ASP A 61 1.04 -22.30 8.12
N LEU A 62 -0.03 -22.52 8.90
CA LEU A 62 -0.97 -23.61 8.68
C LEU A 62 -1.60 -23.57 7.28
N PHE A 63 -2.01 -22.39 6.81
CA PHE A 63 -2.66 -22.25 5.50
C PHE A 63 -1.64 -22.39 4.37
N LYS A 64 -0.44 -21.83 4.52
CA LYS A 64 0.67 -21.98 3.57
C LYS A 64 1.09 -23.43 3.39
N GLU A 65 1.28 -24.17 4.48
CA GLU A 65 1.62 -25.61 4.45
C GLU A 65 0.53 -26.45 3.75
N ASN A 66 -0.69 -25.95 3.73
CA ASN A 66 -1.83 -26.61 3.12
C ASN A 66 -2.22 -26.04 1.76
N ASP A 67 -1.36 -25.24 1.09
CA ASP A 67 -1.66 -24.68 -0.24
C ASP A 67 -3.01 -23.93 -0.26
N LEU A 68 -3.28 -23.18 0.82
CA LEU A 68 -4.44 -22.31 0.95
C LEU A 68 -3.97 -20.86 0.95
N PRO A 69 -4.46 -20.02 0.02
CA PRO A 69 -4.17 -18.59 0.03
C PRO A 69 -4.69 -17.94 1.31
N LEU A 70 -3.78 -17.32 2.06
CA LEU A 70 -4.08 -16.49 3.22
C LEU A 70 -3.03 -15.39 3.28
N GLU A 71 -3.50 -14.14 3.41
CA GLU A 71 -2.65 -12.97 3.61
C GLU A 71 -3.04 -12.30 4.93
N ALA A 72 -2.04 -11.75 5.62
CA ALA A 72 -2.25 -10.92 6.79
C ALA A 72 -2.81 -9.55 6.37
N CYS A 73 -3.67 -8.97 7.22
CA CYS A 73 -4.11 -7.59 7.02
C CYS A 73 -3.12 -6.65 7.70
N TYR A 74 -2.04 -6.30 7.00
CA TYR A 74 -0.99 -5.45 7.53
C TYR A 74 -1.43 -3.98 7.65
N VAL A 75 -0.95 -3.30 8.69
CA VAL A 75 -1.00 -1.84 8.79
C VAL A 75 0.22 -1.20 8.08
N PRO A 76 0.15 0.06 7.63
CA PRO A 76 1.24 0.67 6.88
C PRO A 76 2.60 0.63 7.58
N THR A 77 2.64 0.70 8.91
CA THR A 77 3.87 0.63 9.70
C THR A 77 4.56 -0.73 9.66
N GLU A 78 3.82 -1.81 9.39
CA GLU A 78 4.39 -3.15 9.21
C GLU A 78 5.01 -3.29 7.80
N ILE A 79 4.47 -2.56 6.82
CA ILE A 79 4.92 -2.62 5.41
C ILE A 79 6.22 -1.84 5.20
N TYR A 80 6.50 -0.81 5.99
CA TYR A 80 7.67 0.05 5.80
C TYR A 80 9.02 -0.66 6.01
N ASP A 81 9.01 -1.79 6.70
CA ASP A 81 10.18 -2.64 6.94
C ASP A 81 9.98 -4.06 6.34
N ASP A 82 8.97 -4.23 5.48
CA ASP A 82 8.68 -5.52 4.84
C ASP A 82 9.76 -5.88 3.81
N ALA A 83 10.30 -7.09 3.93
CA ALA A 83 11.41 -7.54 3.09
C ALA A 83 11.00 -7.66 1.63
N GLU A 84 9.80 -8.17 1.32
CA GLU A 84 9.33 -8.31 -0.05
C GLU A 84 9.14 -6.93 -0.71
N ALA A 85 8.54 -5.97 0.00
CA ALA A 85 8.35 -4.61 -0.51
C ALA A 85 9.69 -3.88 -0.76
N LEU A 86 10.71 -4.14 0.04
CA LEU A 86 12.03 -3.53 -0.10
C LEU A 86 12.88 -4.23 -1.17
N ASP A 87 12.90 -5.56 -1.17
CA ASP A 87 13.72 -6.37 -2.09
C ASP A 87 13.20 -6.30 -3.53
N ASN A 88 11.88 -6.18 -3.70
CA ASN A 88 11.26 -5.95 -5.02
C ASN A 88 11.23 -4.46 -5.43
N ASP A 89 11.87 -3.59 -4.64
CA ASP A 89 11.94 -2.13 -4.84
C ASP A 89 10.53 -1.53 -5.00
N GLU A 90 9.51 -2.05 -4.32
CA GLU A 90 8.15 -1.48 -4.28
C GLU A 90 8.12 -0.22 -3.43
N LEU A 91 8.96 -0.16 -2.40
CA LEU A 91 9.20 1.01 -1.56
C LEU A 91 10.68 1.41 -1.59
N ARG A 92 10.97 2.69 -1.88
CA ARG A 92 12.33 3.23 -1.86
C ARG A 92 12.49 4.34 -0.83
N LYS A 93 13.55 4.28 -0.04
CA LYS A 93 13.87 5.30 0.97
C LYS A 93 14.65 6.44 0.34
N LEU A 94 14.04 7.63 0.29
CA LEU A 94 14.66 8.85 -0.22
C LEU A 94 15.07 9.80 0.89
N GLN A 95 16.22 10.44 0.69
CA GLN A 95 16.73 11.50 1.55
C GLN A 95 16.29 12.86 1.00
N TYR A 96 15.60 13.65 1.82
CA TYR A 96 15.19 15.02 1.48
C TYR A 96 16.23 16.05 1.95
N PRO A 97 16.26 17.26 1.36
CA PRO A 97 17.19 18.32 1.73
C PRO A 97 17.05 18.77 3.20
N SER A 98 15.87 18.56 3.80
CA SER A 98 15.62 18.81 5.22
C SER A 98 16.34 17.85 6.16
N GLY A 99 17.07 16.85 5.66
CA GLY A 99 17.67 15.80 6.48
C GLY A 99 16.70 14.65 6.79
N ASN A 100 15.41 14.79 6.51
CA ASN A 100 14.43 13.72 6.70
C ASN A 100 14.52 12.63 5.63
N LYS A 101 14.31 11.39 6.04
CA LYS A 101 14.11 10.25 5.14
C LYS A 101 12.64 9.90 5.05
N ARG A 102 12.17 9.54 3.86
CA ARG A 102 10.79 9.06 3.61
C ARG A 102 10.81 7.88 2.65
N LEU A 103 9.91 6.93 2.87
CA LEU A 103 9.63 5.88 1.89
C LEU A 103 8.62 6.42 0.89
N ILE A 104 8.86 6.14 -0.38
CA ILE A 104 7.89 6.39 -1.44
C ILE A 104 7.67 5.10 -2.25
N PRO A 105 6.44 4.87 -2.72
CA PRO A 105 6.19 3.78 -3.64
C PRO A 105 6.89 4.03 -4.98
N THR A 106 7.35 2.96 -5.60
CA THR A 106 7.86 2.98 -6.97
C THR A 106 6.75 2.61 -7.96
N ASN A 107 7.10 2.50 -9.25
CA ASN A 107 6.14 2.06 -10.26
C ASN A 107 5.78 0.59 -10.01
N PRO A 108 4.49 0.25 -9.78
CA PRO A 108 4.07 -1.15 -9.56
C PRO A 108 4.19 -2.02 -10.81
N VAL A 109 4.47 -1.43 -11.97
CA VAL A 109 4.68 -2.14 -13.23
C VAL A 109 6.14 -2.01 -13.66
N ARG A 110 6.81 -3.15 -13.82
CA ARG A 110 8.20 -3.25 -14.30
C ARG A 110 8.22 -3.74 -15.74
N PHE A 111 8.98 -3.04 -16.57
CA PHE A 111 9.31 -3.48 -17.93
C PHE A 111 10.82 -3.65 -18.03
N GLU A 112 11.27 -4.82 -18.49
CA GLU A 112 12.70 -5.09 -18.71
C GLU A 112 13.35 -4.02 -19.60
N SER A 113 12.64 -3.53 -20.61
CA SER A 113 13.11 -2.50 -21.54
C SER A 113 13.30 -1.10 -20.93
N MET A 114 12.71 -0.83 -19.76
CA MET A 114 12.74 0.50 -19.13
C MET A 114 13.76 0.59 -17.99
N GLY A 115 14.26 -0.55 -17.50
CA GLY A 115 15.11 -0.61 -16.32
C GLY A 115 14.40 -0.14 -15.04
N ASP A 116 15.19 0.20 -14.02
CA ASP A 116 14.68 0.71 -12.75
C ASP A 116 14.28 2.18 -12.83
N PRO A 117 13.17 2.60 -12.18
CA PRO A 117 12.74 3.98 -12.20
C PRO A 117 13.73 4.87 -11.43
N GLU A 118 14.10 5.99 -12.05
CA GLU A 118 14.81 7.07 -11.36
C GLU A 118 13.81 7.89 -10.54
N LEU A 119 13.93 7.87 -9.22
CA LEU A 119 13.07 8.64 -8.33
C LEU A 119 13.71 9.97 -7.97
N LYS A 120 13.04 11.07 -8.33
CA LYS A 120 13.48 12.44 -8.02
C LYS A 120 12.63 13.01 -6.89
N ILE A 121 13.28 13.56 -5.87
CA ILE A 121 12.59 14.27 -4.80
C ILE A 121 11.99 15.58 -5.33
N SER A 122 10.90 16.02 -4.71
CA SER A 122 10.34 17.34 -4.99
C SER A 122 11.35 18.44 -4.65
N ARG A 123 11.41 19.45 -5.51
CA ARG A 123 12.17 20.68 -5.27
C ARG A 123 11.34 21.67 -4.47
N ALA A 124 12.01 22.67 -3.89
CA ALA A 124 11.35 23.72 -3.14
C ALA A 124 10.41 24.52 -4.04
N GLN A 125 9.41 25.18 -3.45
CA GLN A 125 8.48 26.02 -4.20
C GLN A 125 9.25 27.15 -4.90
N GLY A 126 9.00 27.36 -6.18
CA GLY A 126 9.64 28.41 -6.98
C GLY A 126 11.07 28.11 -7.42
N ALA A 127 11.56 26.89 -7.24
CA ALA A 127 12.90 26.47 -7.67
C ALA A 127 13.17 26.71 -9.17
N ASP A 128 12.12 26.61 -9.98
CA ASP A 128 12.21 26.66 -11.45
C ASP A 128 11.66 27.95 -12.04
N THR A 129 11.21 28.89 -11.20
CA THR A 129 10.51 30.10 -11.66
C THR A 129 11.38 30.91 -12.63
N VAL A 130 12.66 31.11 -12.31
CA VAL A 130 13.57 31.90 -13.16
C VAL A 130 13.89 31.15 -14.45
N GLU A 131 14.13 29.84 -14.38
CA GLU A 131 14.41 28.98 -15.54
C GLU A 131 13.23 29.00 -16.52
N VAL A 132 12.02 28.71 -16.05
CA VAL A 132 10.81 28.69 -16.88
C VAL A 132 10.50 30.07 -17.47
N LEU A 133 10.63 31.16 -16.71
CA LEU A 133 10.41 32.51 -17.27
C LEU A 133 11.46 32.87 -18.33
N SER A 134 12.69 32.41 -18.17
CA SER A 134 13.74 32.62 -19.18
C SER A 134 13.44 31.82 -20.46
N GLU A 135 12.98 30.58 -20.34
CA GLU A 135 12.55 29.74 -21.48
C GLU A 135 11.37 30.35 -22.24
N LEU A 136 10.49 31.07 -21.54
CA LEU A 136 9.37 31.82 -22.13
C LEU A 136 9.80 33.14 -22.79
N GLY A 137 11.08 33.50 -22.74
CA GLY A 137 11.65 34.67 -23.41
C GLY A 137 11.61 35.97 -22.60
N TYR A 138 11.35 35.91 -21.29
CA TYR A 138 11.46 37.09 -20.44
C TYR A 138 12.94 37.44 -20.21
N SER A 139 13.26 38.74 -20.27
CA SER A 139 14.59 39.23 -19.91
C SER A 139 14.83 39.12 -18.40
N GLN A 140 16.09 39.02 -17.99
CA GLN A 140 16.44 38.98 -16.56
C GLN A 140 15.89 40.19 -15.79
N ASP A 141 15.90 41.38 -16.41
CA ASP A 141 15.35 42.60 -15.80
C ASP A 141 13.84 42.47 -15.56
N LYS A 142 13.10 41.91 -16.52
CA LYS A 142 11.66 41.70 -16.37
C LYS A 142 11.35 40.64 -15.33
N ILE A 143 12.14 39.57 -15.26
CA ILE A 143 12.01 38.53 -14.23
C ILE A 143 12.23 39.12 -12.84
N ASN A 144 13.30 39.89 -12.66
CA ASN A 144 13.60 40.56 -11.40
C ASN A 144 12.45 41.50 -10.97
N GLN A 145 11.86 42.22 -11.92
CA GLN A 145 10.71 43.07 -11.65
C GLN A 145 9.47 42.26 -11.25
N LEU A 146 9.15 41.16 -11.95
CA LEU A 146 8.03 40.29 -11.57
C LEU A 146 8.19 39.72 -10.16
N VAL A 147 9.41 39.37 -9.77
CA VAL A 147 9.72 38.89 -8.41
C VAL A 147 9.58 40.02 -7.38
N ALA A 148 10.08 41.21 -7.69
CA ALA A 148 9.97 42.37 -6.80
C ALA A 148 8.52 42.83 -6.59
N ASP A 149 7.71 42.77 -7.64
CA ASP A 149 6.28 43.13 -7.62
C ASP A 149 5.41 42.05 -6.96
N GLY A 150 5.98 40.89 -6.62
CA GLY A 150 5.27 39.75 -6.04
C GLY A 150 4.44 38.94 -7.05
N ALA A 151 4.53 39.27 -8.34
CA ALA A 151 3.85 38.55 -9.42
C ALA A 151 4.49 37.17 -9.70
N ALA A 152 5.75 36.97 -9.30
CA ALA A 152 6.46 35.69 -9.36
C ALA A 152 7.21 35.42 -8.04
N GLY A 153 7.33 34.15 -7.64
CA GLY A 153 8.10 33.75 -6.45
C GLY A 153 9.32 32.91 -6.83
N THR A 154 10.48 33.21 -6.26
CA THR A 154 11.69 32.38 -6.36
C THR A 154 11.72 31.31 -5.27
N THR A 155 12.75 30.46 -5.28
CA THR A 155 12.95 29.37 -4.32
C THR A 155 12.64 29.81 -2.89
N ARG A 156 11.66 29.15 -2.27
CA ARG A 156 11.36 29.23 -0.84
C ARG A 156 11.42 27.84 -0.22
N HIS A 157 12.19 27.71 0.84
CA HIS A 157 12.20 26.52 1.68
C HIS A 157 11.08 26.58 2.72
N ILE A 158 10.57 25.41 3.10
CA ILE A 158 9.63 25.29 4.22
C ILE A 158 10.34 25.78 5.48
N GLY A 159 9.88 26.91 6.06
CA GLY A 159 10.49 27.57 7.21
C GLY A 159 11.09 28.94 6.92
N ASP A 160 11.21 29.33 5.65
CA ASP A 160 11.66 30.68 5.29
C ASP A 160 10.61 31.74 5.69
N PRO A 161 11.02 32.92 6.18
CA PRO A 161 10.09 33.99 6.54
C PRO A 161 9.27 34.45 5.32
N VAL A 162 7.96 34.60 5.51
CA VAL A 162 7.07 35.22 4.51
C VAL A 162 7.35 36.72 4.52
N LYS A 163 7.85 37.25 3.39
CA LYS A 163 7.92 38.70 3.14
C LYS A 163 6.52 39.28 2.93
#